data_AF-A0A395NIA7-F1
#
_entry.id   AF-A0A395NIA7-F1
#
_cell.length_a   1.000
_cell.length_b   1.000
_cell.length_c   1.000
_cell.angle_alpha   90.00
_cell.angle_beta   90.00
_cell.angle_gamma   90.00
#
_symmetry.space_group_name_H-M   'P 1'
#
loop_
_entity.id
_entity.type
_entity.pdbx_description
1 polymer ?
#
loop_
_entity_poly.entity_id
_entity_poly.type
_entity_poly.pdbx_seq_one_letter_code
_entity_poly.pdbx_strand_id
1 'polypeptide(L)'
;MARPVVWINAFPGTGKLTIAREFALVHKPSILIDNHQLIDPVAARLSRDHPQYQTERRRERERAFNRYVLDPASLSKTVIFTDFQTDNELGQATAQEYWQAAQKAGRPFVPIYLSCDVEANIERATSSERTQGTTTKLTDASIIRDLLSRCKIFQFDNSPYEKCHIDTTYSTPTDVAVRIRAYIEECLSAKASLNDEGIHHASQKSSLSDQILQEACTSNMGKISANGCLVYSLETGGFSSSFVPGAPTTVGQDRLRIKYGEQYELQSLTDDNVSAINVVANFTESNFSLNTTFQPRGSLLFNGGSGSFYWGSFFNNGWASPTSYITGTFNINGTTHVVDPKRSTTWYDRQWGEGTPTKGWHWVPIQLENGIRISTWVLPTEEGALKAFATVLYPNGHQEVVSVNPDIKPSDSWVSPNTNRTWFGSFEVSFLDEYNSVIRAVSPDVNTRKFGEASFGASSAFCDSFALYSGTWKGESVRGWGLVEQWPAS
;
A
#
# COMPACT_ATOMS: atom_id res chain seq x y z
N MET A 1 8.09 -21.05 20.11
CA MET A 1 7.11 -20.62 21.15
C MET A 1 5.74 -20.44 20.51
N ALA A 2 4.66 -20.61 21.27
CA ALA A 2 3.31 -20.30 20.80
C ALA A 2 3.14 -18.79 20.58
N ARG A 3 2.46 -18.40 19.50
CA ARG A 3 2.25 -16.98 19.15
C ARG A 3 1.24 -16.32 20.09
N PRO A 4 1.31 -14.99 20.29
CA PRO A 4 0.49 -14.32 21.30
C PRO A 4 -1.01 -14.32 21.00
N VAL A 5 -1.79 -14.11 22.06
CA VAL A 5 -3.15 -13.59 22.01
C VAL A 5 -3.06 -12.09 22.25
N VAL A 6 -3.49 -11.30 21.26
CA VAL A 6 -3.52 -9.84 21.29
C VAL A 6 -4.96 -9.41 21.53
N TRP A 7 -5.19 -8.61 22.57
CA TRP A 7 -6.52 -8.13 22.94
C TRP A 7 -6.56 -6.61 22.87
N ILE A 8 -7.29 -6.08 21.89
CA ILE A 8 -7.39 -4.64 21.60
C ILE A 8 -8.68 -4.11 22.22
N ASN A 9 -8.57 -3.34 23.30
CA ASN A 9 -9.70 -2.77 24.02
C ASN A 9 -9.82 -1.26 23.78
N ALA A 10 -10.98 -0.81 23.30
CA ALA A 10 -11.23 0.60 23.02
C ALA A 10 -12.72 0.92 22.92
N PHE A 11 -13.08 2.18 23.11
CA PHE A 11 -14.43 2.67 22.86
C PHE A 11 -14.92 2.35 21.44
N PRO A 12 -16.25 2.26 21.21
CA PRO A 12 -16.81 2.40 19.87
C PRO A 12 -16.28 3.68 19.20
N GLY A 13 -16.14 3.69 17.87
CA GLY A 13 -15.63 4.87 17.14
C GLY A 13 -14.09 5.00 17.05
N THR A 14 -13.32 4.37 17.93
CA THR A 14 -11.84 4.51 17.99
C THR A 14 -11.07 3.77 16.86
N GLY A 15 -11.75 3.19 15.88
CA GLY A 15 -11.07 2.51 14.76
C GLY A 15 -10.48 1.12 15.06
N LYS A 16 -10.75 0.52 16.23
CA LYS A 16 -10.18 -0.77 16.66
C LYS A 16 -10.24 -1.91 15.63
N LEU A 17 -11.36 -2.08 14.93
CA LEU A 17 -11.49 -3.13 13.92
C LEU A 17 -10.62 -2.84 12.69
N THR A 18 -10.59 -1.58 12.26
CA THR A 18 -9.75 -1.14 11.13
C THR A 18 -8.28 -1.36 11.46
N ILE A 19 -7.83 -0.92 12.63
CA ILE A 19 -6.46 -1.12 13.13
C ILE A 19 -6.14 -2.63 13.26
N ALA A 20 -7.07 -3.43 13.78
CA ALA A 20 -6.85 -4.87 13.94
C ALA A 20 -6.73 -5.61 12.59
N ARG A 21 -7.43 -5.14 11.55
CA ARG A 21 -7.29 -5.65 10.18
C ARG A 21 -5.91 -5.32 9.61
N GLU A 22 -5.49 -4.06 9.71
CA GLU A 22 -4.14 -3.64 9.31
C GLU A 22 -3.06 -4.43 10.07
N PHE A 23 -3.24 -4.59 11.39
CA PHE A 23 -2.31 -5.36 12.22
C PHE A 23 -2.24 -6.83 11.79
N ALA A 24 -3.37 -7.46 11.48
CA ALA A 24 -3.41 -8.82 10.96
C ALA A 24 -2.67 -8.96 9.62
N LEU A 25 -2.69 -7.93 8.77
CA LEU A 25 -1.97 -7.90 7.50
C LEU A 25 -0.45 -7.81 7.71
N VAL A 26 0.01 -6.95 8.62
CA VAL A 26 1.46 -6.72 8.84
C VAL A 26 2.10 -7.71 9.81
N HIS A 27 1.32 -8.51 10.54
CA HIS A 27 1.82 -9.50 11.51
C HIS A 27 1.26 -10.90 11.22
N LYS A 28 1.87 -11.61 10.26
CA LYS A 28 1.43 -12.93 9.79
C LYS A 28 2.25 -14.11 10.36
N PRO A 29 1.65 -15.33 10.38
CA PRO A 29 0.22 -15.62 10.32
C PRO A 29 -0.56 -15.12 11.54
N SER A 30 -1.79 -14.67 11.29
CA SER A 30 -2.73 -14.18 12.31
C SER A 30 -4.17 -14.64 12.07
N ILE A 31 -5.00 -14.57 13.11
CA ILE A 31 -6.45 -14.79 13.08
C ILE A 31 -7.10 -13.57 13.75
N LEU A 32 -8.00 -12.88 13.05
CA LEU A 32 -8.74 -11.75 13.60
C LEU A 32 -10.17 -12.13 13.95
N ILE A 33 -10.58 -11.83 15.18
CA ILE A 33 -11.94 -11.99 15.70
C ILE A 33 -12.46 -10.62 16.12
N ASP A 34 -13.43 -10.11 15.37
CA ASP A 34 -14.15 -8.87 15.70
C ASP A 34 -15.16 -9.11 16.82
N ASN A 35 -15.33 -8.17 17.75
CA ASN A 35 -16.33 -8.30 18.83
C ASN A 35 -17.73 -8.55 18.27
N HIS A 36 -18.07 -7.97 17.12
CA HIS A 36 -19.39 -8.16 16.50
C HIS A 36 -19.62 -9.57 15.95
N GLN A 37 -18.56 -10.33 15.62
CA GLN A 37 -18.69 -11.76 15.33
C GLN A 37 -19.14 -12.57 16.55
N LEU A 38 -18.95 -12.02 17.76
CA LEU A 38 -19.34 -12.64 19.03
C LEU A 38 -20.62 -12.02 19.62
N ILE A 39 -20.95 -10.76 19.27
CA ILE A 39 -22.16 -10.06 19.77
C ILE A 39 -23.36 -10.42 18.91
N ASP A 40 -23.24 -10.22 17.60
CA ASP A 40 -24.38 -10.17 16.69
C ASP A 40 -25.15 -11.52 16.64
N PRO A 41 -24.50 -12.71 16.68
CA PRO A 41 -25.22 -13.98 16.76
C PRO A 41 -26.05 -14.18 18.04
N VAL A 42 -25.70 -13.52 19.14
CA VAL A 42 -26.48 -13.54 20.39
C VAL A 42 -27.58 -12.49 20.33
N ALA A 43 -27.25 -11.27 19.89
CA ALA A 43 -28.19 -10.16 19.77
C ALA A 43 -29.33 -10.43 18.77
N ALA A 44 -29.11 -11.29 17.77
CA ALA A 44 -30.14 -11.75 16.86
C ALA A 44 -31.20 -12.66 17.51
N ARG A 45 -30.88 -13.27 18.67
CA ARG A 45 -31.76 -14.22 19.38
C ARG A 45 -32.29 -13.68 20.70
N LEU A 46 -31.53 -12.84 21.39
CA LEU A 46 -31.85 -12.29 22.70
C LEU A 46 -31.61 -10.79 22.70
N SER A 47 -32.57 -10.03 23.23
CA SER A 47 -32.39 -8.61 23.51
C SER A 47 -31.31 -8.39 24.57
N ARG A 48 -30.65 -7.22 24.56
CA ARG A 48 -29.49 -6.94 25.43
C ARG A 48 -29.85 -6.85 26.92
N ASP A 49 -31.12 -6.60 27.23
CA ASP A 49 -31.72 -6.57 28.56
C ASP A 49 -32.23 -7.96 29.03
N HIS A 50 -32.24 -8.96 28.15
CA HIS A 50 -32.67 -10.30 28.51
C HIS A 50 -31.74 -10.93 29.57
N PRO A 51 -32.26 -11.57 30.64
CA PRO A 51 -31.44 -12.12 31.73
C PRO A 51 -30.35 -13.12 31.27
N GLN A 52 -30.61 -13.85 30.18
CA GLN A 52 -29.67 -14.83 29.62
C GLN A 52 -28.66 -14.24 28.63
N TYR A 53 -28.79 -12.97 28.25
CA TYR A 53 -27.95 -12.36 27.20
C TYR A 53 -26.45 -12.45 27.54
N GLN A 54 -26.07 -12.12 28.78
CA GLN A 54 -24.67 -12.20 29.21
C GLN A 54 -24.17 -13.65 29.32
N THR A 55 -25.04 -14.58 29.74
CA THR A 55 -24.71 -16.01 29.76
C THR A 55 -24.42 -16.55 28.35
N GLU A 56 -25.25 -16.21 27.37
CA GLU A 56 -25.04 -16.62 25.98
C GLU A 56 -23.82 -15.94 25.35
N ARG A 57 -23.57 -14.66 25.64
CA ARG A 57 -22.34 -13.94 25.24
C ARG A 57 -21.08 -14.65 25.73
N ARG A 58 -21.09 -15.11 27.00
CA ARG A 58 -19.99 -15.89 27.56
C ARG A 58 -19.82 -17.23 26.84
N ARG A 59 -20.91 -17.95 26.56
CA ARG A 59 -20.86 -19.22 25.80
C ARG A 59 -20.27 -19.04 24.39
N GLU A 60 -20.63 -17.97 23.68
CA GLU A 60 -20.04 -17.71 22.36
C GLU A 60 -18.55 -17.37 22.44
N ARG A 61 -18.11 -16.62 23.46
CA ARG A 61 -16.67 -16.39 23.71
C ARG A 61 -15.94 -17.69 24.02
N GLU A 62 -16.49 -18.54 24.89
CA GLU A 62 -15.92 -19.85 25.21
C GLU A 62 -15.74 -20.72 23.95
N ARG A 63 -16.70 -20.72 23.02
CA ARG A 63 -16.56 -21.39 21.72
C ARG A 63 -15.44 -20.80 20.88
N ALA A 64 -15.33 -19.47 20.83
CA ALA A 64 -14.24 -18.80 20.12
C ALA A 64 -12.87 -19.12 20.74
N PHE A 65 -12.75 -19.17 22.07
CA PHE A 65 -11.52 -19.56 22.74
C PHE A 65 -11.13 -21.00 22.44
N ASN A 66 -12.07 -21.94 22.51
CA ASN A 66 -11.81 -23.34 22.18
C ASN A 66 -11.30 -23.49 20.74
N ARG A 67 -11.91 -22.77 19.79
CA ARG A 67 -11.57 -22.88 18.36
C ARG A 67 -10.29 -22.16 17.96
N TYR A 68 -10.06 -20.96 18.49
CA TYR A 68 -9.02 -20.07 17.98
C TYR A 68 -7.84 -19.89 18.93
N VAL A 69 -8.03 -20.10 20.23
CA VAL A 69 -6.97 -19.86 21.23
C VAL A 69 -6.37 -21.17 21.72
N LEU A 70 -7.22 -22.13 22.09
CA LEU A 70 -6.84 -23.40 22.72
C LEU A 70 -6.54 -24.51 21.71
N ASP A 71 -7.05 -24.42 20.48
CA ASP A 71 -6.79 -25.41 19.43
C ASP A 71 -5.29 -25.45 19.10
N PRO A 72 -4.62 -26.62 19.24
CA PRO A 72 -3.21 -26.78 18.89
C PRO A 72 -2.85 -26.31 17.48
N ALA A 73 -3.76 -26.44 16.50
CA ALA A 73 -3.54 -25.99 15.12
C ALA A 73 -3.43 -24.46 14.98
N SER A 74 -3.88 -23.72 16.00
CA SER A 74 -3.83 -22.26 16.03
C SER A 74 -2.58 -21.68 16.73
N LEU A 75 -1.79 -22.51 17.42
CA LEU A 75 -0.66 -22.06 18.25
C LEU A 75 0.43 -21.34 17.45
N SER A 76 0.56 -21.63 16.16
CA SER A 76 1.50 -20.99 15.24
C SER A 76 1.00 -19.65 14.67
N LYS A 77 -0.19 -19.18 15.05
CA LYS A 77 -0.83 -17.97 14.51
C LYS A 77 -1.13 -16.98 15.63
N THR A 78 -0.82 -15.70 15.47
CA THR A 78 -1.23 -14.66 16.43
C THR A 78 -2.75 -14.50 16.41
N VAL A 79 -3.41 -14.53 17.57
CA VAL A 79 -4.88 -14.39 17.64
C VAL A 79 -5.23 -13.01 18.15
N ILE A 80 -6.01 -12.27 17.38
CA ILE A 80 -6.32 -10.87 17.62
C ILE A 80 -7.80 -10.77 17.93
N PHE A 81 -8.12 -10.27 19.12
CA PHE A 81 -9.49 -9.92 19.50
C PHE A 81 -9.62 -8.40 19.56
N THR A 82 -10.71 -7.88 19.00
CA THR A 82 -11.15 -6.51 19.29
C THR A 82 -12.27 -6.54 20.31
N ASP A 83 -12.30 -5.56 21.21
CA ASP A 83 -13.29 -5.52 22.28
C ASP A 83 -13.60 -4.09 22.76
N PHE A 84 -14.60 -3.99 23.63
CA PHE A 84 -14.91 -2.83 24.44
C PHE A 84 -15.38 -3.29 25.82
N GLN A 85 -14.47 -3.27 26.79
CA GLN A 85 -14.73 -3.59 28.18
C GLN A 85 -14.39 -2.39 29.07
N THR A 86 -15.32 -2.02 29.94
CA THR A 86 -15.16 -0.98 30.95
C THR A 86 -14.63 -1.54 32.26
N ASP A 87 -14.13 -0.67 33.14
CA ASP A 87 -13.59 -1.04 34.45
C ASP A 87 -14.64 -1.43 35.52
N ASN A 88 -15.90 -1.63 35.13
CA ASN A 88 -16.91 -2.21 36.02
C ASN A 88 -16.72 -3.73 36.19
N GLU A 89 -17.40 -4.31 37.18
CA GLU A 89 -17.27 -5.74 37.53
C GLU A 89 -17.48 -6.68 36.34
N LEU A 90 -18.50 -6.43 35.51
CA LEU A 90 -18.79 -7.24 34.33
C LEU A 90 -17.69 -7.14 33.26
N GLY A 91 -17.18 -5.93 32.99
CA GLY A 91 -16.13 -5.71 32.00
C GLY A 91 -14.79 -6.29 32.45
N GLN A 92 -14.46 -6.17 33.74
CA GLN A 92 -13.31 -6.84 34.34
C GLN A 92 -13.42 -8.36 34.22
N ALA A 93 -14.56 -8.93 34.64
CA ALA A 93 -14.80 -10.38 34.56
C ALA A 93 -14.68 -10.89 33.11
N THR A 94 -15.25 -10.15 32.15
CA THR A 94 -15.17 -10.49 30.72
C THR A 94 -13.73 -10.42 30.20
N ALA A 95 -12.99 -9.36 30.52
CA ALA A 95 -11.60 -9.22 30.10
C ALA A 95 -10.72 -10.37 30.65
N GLN A 96 -10.95 -10.79 31.90
CA GLN A 96 -10.23 -11.91 32.51
C GLN A 96 -10.44 -13.23 31.77
N GLU A 97 -11.59 -13.45 31.12
CA GLU A 97 -11.82 -14.67 30.32
C GLU A 97 -10.78 -14.80 29.17
N TYR A 98 -10.41 -13.69 28.51
CA TYR A 98 -9.41 -13.68 27.44
C TYR A 98 -8.00 -14.00 27.97
N TRP A 99 -7.63 -13.39 29.09
CA TRP A 99 -6.34 -13.64 29.74
C TRP A 99 -6.22 -15.10 30.21
N GLN A 100 -7.26 -15.64 30.84
CA GLN A 100 -7.32 -17.03 31.29
C GLN A 100 -7.23 -18.01 30.11
N ALA A 101 -7.90 -17.73 28.99
CA ALA A 101 -7.81 -18.55 27.79
C ALA A 101 -6.38 -18.58 27.22
N ALA A 102 -5.70 -17.43 27.16
CA ALA A 102 -4.32 -17.33 26.71
C ALA A 102 -3.35 -18.08 27.63
N GLN A 103 -3.51 -17.91 28.97
CA GLN A 103 -2.73 -18.66 29.95
C GLN A 103 -2.91 -20.17 29.83
N LYS A 104 -4.16 -20.63 29.73
CA LYS A 104 -4.49 -22.05 29.58
C LYS A 104 -3.87 -22.65 28.30
N ALA A 105 -3.75 -21.86 27.23
CA ALA A 105 -3.08 -22.25 26.00
C ALA A 105 -1.54 -22.14 26.05
N GLY A 106 -0.96 -21.64 27.13
CA GLY A 106 0.49 -21.37 27.22
C GLY A 106 0.96 -20.25 26.29
N ARG A 107 0.08 -19.31 25.96
CA ARG A 107 0.33 -18.23 24.99
C ARG A 107 0.62 -16.91 25.71
N PRO A 108 1.54 -16.07 25.21
CA PRO A 108 1.67 -14.70 25.69
C PRO A 108 0.35 -13.94 25.49
N PHE A 109 -0.12 -13.24 26.52
CA PHE A 109 -1.28 -12.35 26.43
C PHE A 109 -0.81 -10.91 26.37
N VAL A 110 -1.16 -10.19 25.30
CA VAL A 110 -0.71 -8.81 25.06
C VAL A 110 -1.93 -7.90 24.92
N PRO A 111 -2.30 -7.15 25.98
CA PRO A 111 -3.38 -6.17 25.90
C PRO A 111 -2.89 -4.88 25.25
N ILE A 112 -3.72 -4.30 24.39
CA ILE A 112 -3.51 -3.02 23.69
C ILE A 112 -4.71 -2.12 23.97
N TYR A 113 -4.46 -0.86 24.33
CA TYR A 113 -5.50 0.11 24.61
C TYR A 113 -5.48 1.23 23.58
N LEU A 114 -6.62 1.52 22.97
CA LEU A 114 -6.74 2.62 22.02
C LEU A 114 -7.62 3.73 22.57
N SER A 115 -7.23 4.96 22.27
CA SER A 115 -7.99 6.17 22.56
C SER A 115 -8.08 7.06 21.31
N CYS A 116 -8.99 8.02 21.31
CA CYS A 116 -9.01 9.13 20.37
C CYS A 116 -9.77 10.29 21.00
N ASP A 117 -9.54 11.49 20.48
CA ASP A 117 -10.32 12.68 20.80
C ASP A 117 -11.82 12.43 20.65
N VAL A 118 -12.61 13.11 21.48
CA VAL A 118 -14.06 12.93 21.56
C VAL A 118 -14.73 13.31 20.24
N GLU A 119 -14.35 14.42 19.62
CA GLU A 119 -14.97 14.85 18.36
C GLU A 119 -14.55 13.93 17.21
N ALA A 120 -13.28 13.54 17.15
CA ALA A 120 -12.82 12.52 16.20
C ALA A 120 -13.52 11.17 16.40
N ASN A 121 -13.81 10.77 17.65
CA ASN A 121 -14.55 9.55 17.95
C ASN A 121 -15.96 9.62 17.38
N ILE A 122 -16.66 10.73 17.63
CA ILE A 122 -18.05 10.92 17.22
C ILE A 122 -18.14 10.94 15.70
N GLU A 123 -17.29 11.71 15.03
CA GLU A 123 -17.24 11.77 13.56
C GLU A 123 -17.10 10.37 12.95
N ARG A 124 -16.13 9.58 13.45
CA ARG A 124 -15.91 8.19 13.01
C ARG A 124 -17.07 7.27 13.37
N ALA A 125 -17.72 7.52 14.49
CA ALA A 125 -18.82 6.69 14.97
C ALA A 125 -20.14 6.96 14.25
N THR A 126 -20.30 8.17 13.69
CA THR A 126 -21.46 8.60 12.91
C THR A 126 -21.23 8.59 11.40
N SER A 127 -20.06 8.17 10.93
CA SER A 127 -19.72 8.20 9.49
C SER A 127 -20.72 7.39 8.66
N SER A 128 -20.93 7.81 7.41
CA SER A 128 -21.80 7.12 6.45
C SER A 128 -21.40 5.65 6.29
N GLU A 129 -20.11 5.37 6.20
CA GLU A 129 -19.54 4.02 6.11
C GLU A 129 -19.90 3.14 7.31
N ARG A 130 -19.99 3.72 8.51
CA ARG A 130 -20.34 3.00 9.73
C ARG A 130 -21.84 2.84 9.91
N THR A 131 -22.63 3.84 9.52
CA THR A 131 -24.10 3.83 9.60
C THR A 131 -24.74 2.94 8.54
N GLN A 132 -24.12 2.78 7.37
CA GLN A 132 -24.56 1.88 6.30
C GLN A 132 -24.10 0.42 6.51
N GLY A 133 -23.31 0.16 7.56
CA GLY A 133 -22.84 -1.19 7.88
C GLY A 133 -23.96 -2.12 8.38
N THR A 134 -23.84 -3.41 8.10
CA THR A 134 -24.83 -4.44 8.49
C THR A 134 -24.73 -4.91 9.95
N THR A 135 -23.83 -4.33 10.75
CA THR A 135 -23.54 -4.75 12.14
C THR A 135 -24.29 -3.92 13.17
N THR A 136 -24.52 -4.46 14.37
CA THR A 136 -25.21 -3.75 15.48
C THR A 136 -24.33 -2.71 16.21
N LYS A 137 -23.44 -2.03 15.47
CA LYS A 137 -22.48 -1.05 16.00
C LYS A 137 -23.21 0.19 16.51
N LEU A 138 -22.72 0.73 17.63
CA LEU A 138 -23.22 2.00 18.14
C LEU A 138 -22.81 3.15 17.21
N THR A 139 -23.81 3.93 16.79
CA THR A 139 -23.70 5.08 15.88
C THR A 139 -24.37 6.36 16.42
N ASP A 140 -25.10 6.28 17.53
CA ASP A 140 -25.76 7.43 18.14
C ASP A 140 -24.74 8.32 18.89
N ALA A 141 -24.51 9.52 18.37
CA ALA A 141 -23.55 10.48 18.92
C ALA A 141 -23.83 10.86 20.38
N SER A 142 -25.10 10.91 20.79
CA SER A 142 -25.47 11.28 22.17
C SER A 142 -25.11 10.17 23.16
N ILE A 143 -25.37 8.92 22.80
CA ILE A 143 -25.02 7.74 23.60
C ILE A 143 -23.49 7.58 23.65
N ILE A 144 -22.79 7.87 22.56
CA ILE A 144 -21.32 7.82 22.51
C ILE A 144 -20.70 8.89 23.41
N ARG A 145 -21.19 10.14 23.36
CA ARG A 145 -20.75 11.21 24.27
C ARG A 145 -20.99 10.83 25.73
N ASP A 146 -22.17 10.31 26.05
CA ASP A 146 -22.49 9.83 27.40
C ASP A 146 -21.50 8.76 27.85
N LEU A 147 -21.26 7.72 27.03
CA LEU A 147 -20.31 6.65 27.33
C LEU A 147 -18.88 7.16 27.53
N LEU A 148 -18.39 8.05 26.66
CA LEU A 148 -17.04 8.63 26.76
C LEU A 148 -16.89 9.48 28.04
N SER A 149 -17.96 10.13 28.49
CA SER A 149 -17.92 11.00 29.68
C SER A 149 -17.94 10.24 31.00
N ARG A 150 -18.64 9.10 31.06
CA ARG A 150 -18.93 8.40 32.33
C ARG A 150 -18.20 7.08 32.50
N CYS A 151 -17.70 6.47 31.43
CA CYS A 151 -17.04 5.17 31.48
C CYS A 151 -15.53 5.31 31.35
N LYS A 152 -14.81 4.37 31.96
CA LYS A 152 -13.37 4.19 31.76
C LYS A 152 -13.14 2.80 31.18
N ILE A 153 -12.28 2.68 30.17
CA ILE A 153 -11.90 1.37 29.62
C ILE A 153 -11.11 0.58 30.66
N PHE A 154 -11.40 -0.71 30.77
CA PHE A 154 -10.61 -1.60 31.62
C PHE A 154 -9.19 -1.75 31.07
N GLN A 155 -8.22 -1.69 31.98
CA GLN A 155 -6.82 -1.96 31.70
C GLN A 155 -6.29 -2.96 32.72
N PHE A 156 -5.56 -3.97 32.26
CA PHE A 156 -4.83 -4.88 33.12
C PHE A 156 -3.66 -4.14 33.79
N ASP A 157 -3.64 -4.16 35.12
CA ASP A 157 -2.52 -3.59 35.90
C ASP A 157 -1.36 -4.58 36.06
N ASN A 158 -1.65 -5.88 35.97
CA ASN A 158 -0.68 -6.97 36.24
C ASN A 158 -0.12 -7.61 34.96
N SER A 159 0.01 -6.84 33.87
CA SER A 159 0.68 -7.31 32.66
C SER A 159 2.19 -7.40 32.92
N PRO A 160 2.88 -8.47 32.48
CA PRO A 160 4.35 -8.52 32.53
C PRO A 160 5.02 -7.58 31.52
N TYR A 161 4.22 -6.91 30.68
CA TYR A 161 4.64 -5.97 29.65
C TYR A 161 4.20 -4.55 29.99
N GLU A 162 4.99 -3.55 29.57
CA GLU A 162 4.64 -2.13 29.70
C GLU A 162 3.28 -1.84 29.04
N LYS A 163 2.45 -0.98 29.62
CA LYS A 163 1.11 -0.72 29.06
C LYS A 163 1.22 -0.04 27.70
N CYS A 164 0.76 -0.71 26.65
CA CYS A 164 0.63 -0.11 25.32
C CYS A 164 -0.68 0.67 25.19
N HIS A 165 -0.60 1.98 25.34
CA HIS A 165 -1.71 2.90 25.09
C HIS A 165 -1.41 3.75 23.85
N ILE A 166 -2.29 3.72 22.86
CA ILE A 166 -2.10 4.44 21.60
C ILE A 166 -3.25 5.41 21.38
N ASP A 167 -2.92 6.69 21.21
CA ASP A 167 -3.85 7.69 20.71
C ASP A 167 -3.95 7.58 19.18
N THR A 168 -5.17 7.40 18.69
CA THR A 168 -5.50 7.18 17.28
C THR A 168 -6.13 8.41 16.64
N THR A 169 -6.11 9.57 17.30
CA THR A 169 -6.77 10.80 16.82
C THR A 169 -6.26 11.22 15.45
N TYR A 170 -4.93 11.28 15.27
CA TYR A 170 -4.30 11.74 14.02
C TYR A 170 -3.41 10.67 13.38
N SER A 171 -3.48 9.43 13.86
CA SER A 171 -2.71 8.32 13.31
C SER A 171 -3.55 7.51 12.34
N THR A 172 -2.95 7.08 11.24
CA THR A 172 -3.61 6.15 10.33
C THR A 172 -3.72 4.77 10.99
N PRO A 173 -4.73 3.95 10.63
CA PRO A 173 -4.83 2.59 11.13
C PRO A 173 -3.57 1.74 10.91
N THR A 174 -2.88 1.95 9.78
CA THR A 174 -1.63 1.27 9.42
C THR A 174 -0.47 1.69 10.32
N ASP A 175 -0.32 2.98 10.63
CA ASP A 175 0.73 3.45 11.56
C ASP A 175 0.54 2.83 12.96
N VAL A 176 -0.71 2.81 13.43
CA VAL A 176 -1.04 2.20 14.72
C VAL A 176 -0.77 0.70 14.68
N ALA A 177 -1.10 0.01 13.58
CA ALA A 177 -0.81 -1.41 13.41
C ALA A 177 0.70 -1.72 13.43
N VAL A 178 1.53 -0.90 12.78
CA VAL A 178 3.00 -1.03 12.82
C VAL A 178 3.53 -0.80 14.24
N ARG A 179 3.01 0.19 14.96
CA ARG A 179 3.36 0.43 16.38
C ARG A 179 2.99 -0.75 17.27
N ILE A 180 1.80 -1.32 17.09
CA ILE A 180 1.36 -2.53 17.81
C ILE A 180 2.30 -3.70 17.50
N ARG A 181 2.70 -3.88 16.23
CA ARG A 181 3.63 -4.94 15.83
C ARG A 181 4.98 -4.78 16.52
N ALA A 182 5.59 -3.60 16.45
CA ALA A 182 6.88 -3.32 17.07
C ALA A 182 6.83 -3.57 18.58
N TYR A 183 5.79 -3.09 19.26
CA TYR A 183 5.58 -3.32 20.69
C TYR A 183 5.44 -4.82 21.03
N ILE A 184 4.71 -5.60 20.22
CA ILE A 184 4.61 -7.05 20.44
C ILE A 184 5.95 -7.73 20.24
N GLU A 185 6.72 -7.35 19.21
CA GLU A 185 8.05 -7.91 18.95
C GLU A 185 9.01 -7.64 20.11
N GLU A 186 8.97 -6.42 20.68
CA GLU A 186 9.72 -6.05 21.89
C GLU A 186 9.29 -6.87 23.11
N CYS A 187 7.98 -7.04 23.34
CA CYS A 187 7.46 -7.87 24.42
C CYS A 187 7.94 -9.33 24.32
N LEU A 188 8.04 -9.85 23.10
CA LEU A 188 8.44 -11.24 22.87
C LEU A 188 9.97 -11.40 22.92
N SER A 189 10.75 -10.40 22.53
CA SER A 189 12.22 -10.43 22.58
C SER A 189 12.76 -10.23 23.99
N ALA A 190 12.15 -9.33 24.79
CA ALA A 190 12.47 -9.14 26.21
C ALA A 190 12.24 -10.43 27.03
N LYS A 191 11.25 -11.23 26.63
CA LYS A 191 10.96 -12.53 27.28
C LYS A 191 11.94 -13.63 26.87
N ALA A 192 12.52 -13.56 25.67
CA ALA A 192 13.56 -14.48 25.24
C ALA A 192 14.89 -14.20 25.97
N SER A 193 15.22 -12.92 26.16
CA SER A 193 16.44 -12.49 26.88
C SER A 193 16.40 -12.81 28.37
N LEU A 194 15.23 -12.75 29.03
CA LEU A 194 15.06 -13.23 30.41
C LEU A 194 15.29 -14.75 30.59
N ASN A 195 15.19 -15.53 29.51
CA ASN A 195 15.51 -16.97 29.53
C ASN A 195 16.99 -17.27 29.19
N ASP A 196 17.73 -16.29 28.66
CA ASP A 196 19.09 -16.44 28.13
C ASP A 196 20.16 -15.68 28.96
N GLU A 197 19.84 -15.10 30.13
CA GLU A 197 20.81 -14.46 31.03
C GLU A 197 21.69 -15.46 31.81
N GLY A 198 22.34 -16.36 31.07
CA GLY A 198 23.65 -16.90 31.41
C GLY A 198 24.62 -16.50 30.31
N ILE A 199 25.23 -15.32 30.44
CA ILE A 199 26.57 -14.89 29.96
C ILE A 199 26.59 -13.37 29.68
N HIS A 200 27.44 -12.67 30.44
CA HIS A 200 27.68 -11.22 30.42
C HIS A 200 28.29 -10.68 29.11
N HIS A 201 27.85 -9.49 28.66
CA HIS A 201 28.66 -8.25 28.74
C HIS A 201 27.87 -6.97 28.37
N ALA A 202 28.29 -5.86 28.96
CA ALA A 202 27.57 -4.59 29.12
C ALA A 202 27.62 -3.60 27.94
N SER A 203 26.45 -2.96 27.74
CA SER A 203 26.15 -1.54 27.43
C SER A 203 26.93 -0.73 26.38
N GLN A 204 26.17 -0.20 25.40
CA GLN A 204 26.18 1.22 25.04
C GLN A 204 24.76 1.64 24.59
N LYS A 205 24.18 2.64 25.26
CA LYS A 205 22.90 3.29 24.90
C LYS A 205 23.20 4.47 23.97
N SER A 206 22.73 4.39 22.73
CA SER A 206 22.48 5.54 21.84
C SER A 206 21.05 5.41 21.29
N SER A 207 20.36 6.53 21.06
CA SER A 207 18.93 6.60 20.73
C SER A 207 18.57 5.78 19.47
N LEU A 208 17.86 4.68 19.68
CA LEU A 208 17.39 3.76 18.63
C LEU A 208 16.46 4.45 17.61
N SER A 209 15.80 5.55 17.99
CA SER A 209 14.91 6.33 17.12
C SER A 209 15.64 7.00 15.96
N ASP A 210 16.88 7.44 16.19
CA ASP A 210 17.66 8.16 15.18
C ASP A 210 18.39 7.18 14.24
N GLN A 211 18.78 6.01 14.76
CA GLN A 211 19.36 4.94 13.93
C GLN A 211 18.33 4.24 13.05
N ILE A 212 17.09 4.00 13.51
CA ILE A 212 16.09 3.28 12.69
C ILE A 212 15.60 4.13 11.50
N LEU A 213 15.50 5.45 11.63
CA LEU A 213 15.16 6.33 10.51
C LEU A 213 16.32 6.49 9.52
N GLN A 214 17.56 6.44 10.01
CA GLN A 214 18.75 6.51 9.17
C GLN A 214 19.08 5.15 8.52
N GLU A 215 18.81 4.03 9.19
CA GLU A 215 18.92 2.67 8.66
C GLU A 215 17.79 2.33 7.68
N ALA A 216 16.56 2.84 7.84
CA ALA A 216 15.55 2.72 6.77
C ALA A 216 15.99 3.41 5.46
N CYS A 217 16.90 4.39 5.53
CA CYS A 217 17.52 5.03 4.36
C CYS A 217 18.89 4.43 3.96
N THR A 218 19.49 3.53 4.75
CA THR A 218 20.87 3.01 4.50
C THR A 218 21.03 1.50 4.59
N SER A 219 20.05 0.74 5.11
CA SER A 219 20.07 -0.72 5.20
C SER A 219 19.32 -1.34 4.03
N ASN A 220 19.87 -1.15 2.84
CA ASN A 220 19.90 -2.17 1.80
C ASN A 220 21.09 -1.86 0.88
N MET A 221 22.24 -2.43 1.22
CA MET A 221 23.33 -2.59 0.27
C MET A 221 22.77 -3.28 -0.99
N GLY A 222 22.73 -2.56 -2.12
CA GLY A 222 22.62 -3.16 -3.45
C GLY A 222 21.35 -2.88 -4.27
N LYS A 223 20.39 -2.06 -3.82
CA LYS A 223 19.26 -1.66 -4.70
C LYS A 223 19.58 -0.35 -5.40
N ILE A 224 19.97 -0.43 -6.67
CA ILE A 224 20.16 0.75 -7.52
C ILE A 224 18.77 1.35 -7.78
N SER A 225 18.51 2.55 -7.25
CA SER A 225 17.35 3.34 -7.65
C SER A 225 17.60 4.00 -8.99
N ALA A 226 16.63 3.90 -9.90
CA ALA A 226 16.66 4.53 -11.20
C ALA A 226 16.03 5.92 -11.13
N ASN A 227 16.88 6.95 -11.03
CA ASN A 227 16.41 8.34 -10.90
C ASN A 227 16.92 9.14 -12.08
N GLY A 228 16.01 9.66 -12.89
CA GLY A 228 16.43 10.29 -14.12
C GLY A 228 15.31 10.59 -15.07
N CYS A 229 15.69 10.79 -16.32
CA CYS A 229 14.81 11.19 -17.39
C CYS A 229 15.13 10.42 -18.66
N LEU A 230 14.08 9.95 -19.31
CA LEU A 230 14.11 9.34 -20.63
C LEU A 230 13.39 10.28 -21.58
N VAL A 231 14.02 10.55 -22.73
CA VAL A 231 13.46 11.43 -23.75
C VAL A 231 13.42 10.69 -25.07
N TYR A 232 12.22 10.67 -25.66
CA TYR A 232 12.00 10.15 -27.01
C TYR A 232 11.34 11.24 -27.85
N SER A 233 11.96 11.62 -28.96
CA SER A 233 11.39 12.56 -29.93
C SER A 233 10.67 11.80 -31.03
N LEU A 234 9.37 12.01 -31.24
CA LEU A 234 8.65 11.38 -32.35
C LEU A 234 9.11 11.87 -33.73
N GLU A 235 9.52 13.13 -33.82
CA GLU A 235 9.91 13.77 -35.08
C GLU A 235 11.25 13.23 -35.58
N THR A 236 12.24 13.19 -34.70
CA THR A 236 13.57 12.71 -35.08
C THR A 236 13.69 11.21 -34.87
N GLY A 237 12.86 10.63 -33.97
CA GLY A 237 12.98 9.35 -33.25
C GLY A 237 14.14 9.31 -32.24
N GLY A 238 14.80 10.44 -31.97
CA GLY A 238 15.96 10.51 -31.07
C GLY A 238 15.71 9.92 -29.67
N PHE A 239 16.63 9.02 -29.30
CA PHE A 239 16.88 8.39 -27.98
C PHE A 239 17.76 9.18 -27.01
N SER A 240 17.33 9.62 -25.82
CA SER A 240 18.29 9.91 -24.74
C SER A 240 17.83 9.46 -23.36
N SER A 241 18.82 9.09 -22.53
CA SER A 241 18.62 8.69 -21.15
C SER A 241 19.62 9.41 -20.24
N SER A 242 19.20 9.78 -19.04
CA SER A 242 20.00 10.57 -18.11
C SER A 242 19.66 10.20 -16.69
N PHE A 243 20.64 9.82 -15.88
CA PHE A 243 20.39 9.25 -14.56
C PHE A 243 21.37 9.72 -13.51
N VAL A 244 20.92 9.70 -12.25
CA VAL A 244 21.76 9.87 -11.06
C VAL A 244 21.79 8.55 -10.29
N PRO A 245 22.95 7.89 -10.20
CA PRO A 245 23.08 6.68 -9.39
C PRO A 245 23.09 7.00 -7.89
N GLY A 246 22.69 6.02 -7.07
CA GLY A 246 22.78 6.10 -5.61
C GLY A 246 21.52 6.59 -4.91
N ALA A 247 21.63 6.81 -3.60
CA ALA A 247 20.53 7.20 -2.72
C ALA A 247 20.17 8.69 -2.86
N PRO A 248 18.93 9.09 -2.52
CA PRO A 248 18.55 10.50 -2.51
C PRO A 248 19.40 11.29 -1.53
N THR A 249 19.89 12.44 -1.98
CA THR A 249 20.61 13.43 -1.15
C THR A 249 19.69 14.19 -0.19
N THR A 250 18.40 14.25 -0.48
CA THR A 250 17.40 14.83 0.43
C THR A 250 16.08 14.10 0.26
N VAL A 251 15.47 13.74 1.39
CA VAL A 251 14.10 13.25 1.48
C VAL A 251 13.35 14.16 2.44
N GLY A 252 12.28 14.79 1.97
CA GLY A 252 11.45 15.67 2.80
C GLY A 252 10.65 14.87 3.83
N GLN A 253 10.59 15.38 5.06
CA GLN A 253 9.85 14.74 6.15
C GLN A 253 8.37 15.13 6.15
N ASP A 254 8.07 16.43 6.08
CA ASP A 254 6.69 16.94 6.15
C ASP A 254 6.06 17.16 4.77
N ARG A 255 6.90 17.30 3.74
CA ARG A 255 6.48 17.55 2.36
C ARG A 255 7.20 16.61 1.40
N LEU A 256 6.49 16.11 0.39
CA LEU A 256 7.04 15.30 -0.67
C LEU A 256 8.19 16.08 -1.32
N ARG A 257 9.40 15.57 -1.12
CA ARG A 257 10.61 16.12 -1.70
C ARG A 257 11.63 14.99 -1.80
N ILE A 258 12.16 14.76 -2.99
CA ILE A 258 13.19 13.76 -3.27
C ILE A 258 14.21 14.42 -4.19
N LYS A 259 15.43 14.62 -3.70
CA LYS A 259 16.52 15.28 -4.43
C LYS A 259 17.71 14.32 -4.59
N TYR A 260 18.30 14.27 -5.78
CA TYR A 260 19.51 13.51 -6.12
C TYR A 260 20.59 14.44 -6.64
N GLY A 261 21.50 14.84 -5.75
CA GLY A 261 22.54 15.82 -6.06
C GLY A 261 21.91 17.14 -6.53
N GLU A 262 22.63 17.89 -7.35
CA GLU A 262 22.08 19.09 -7.99
C GLU A 262 21.38 18.79 -9.33
N GLN A 263 21.37 17.53 -9.75
CA GLN A 263 20.91 17.12 -11.08
C GLN A 263 19.42 16.81 -11.14
N TYR A 264 18.78 16.37 -10.05
CA TYR A 264 17.37 15.99 -10.09
C TYR A 264 16.66 16.29 -8.77
N GLU A 265 15.46 16.84 -8.85
CA GLU A 265 14.57 17.07 -7.72
C GLU A 265 13.11 16.88 -8.14
N LEU A 266 12.37 16.09 -7.36
CA LEU A 266 10.91 16.05 -7.38
C LEU A 266 10.41 16.61 -6.06
N GLN A 267 9.52 17.58 -6.10
CA GLN A 267 8.94 18.18 -4.90
C GLN A 267 7.48 18.53 -5.11
N SER A 268 6.66 18.33 -4.08
CA SER A 268 5.35 18.98 -4.07
C SER A 268 5.54 20.50 -3.98
N LEU A 269 4.57 21.28 -4.46
CA LEU A 269 4.43 22.72 -4.28
C LEU A 269 3.29 23.08 -3.32
N THR A 270 2.54 22.08 -2.83
CA THR A 270 1.34 22.23 -2.00
C THR A 270 1.47 21.44 -0.70
N ASP A 271 0.74 21.85 0.33
CA ASP A 271 0.83 21.21 1.66
C ASP A 271 0.23 19.79 1.66
N ASP A 272 -0.70 19.51 0.74
CA ASP A 272 -1.30 18.17 0.56
C ASP A 272 -0.39 17.16 -0.16
N ASN A 273 0.82 17.58 -0.54
CA ASN A 273 1.82 16.76 -1.23
C ASN A 273 1.50 16.32 -2.65
N VAL A 274 0.30 16.57 -3.18
CA VAL A 274 -0.17 15.94 -4.42
C VAL A 274 -0.78 16.92 -5.42
N SER A 275 -1.36 18.04 -5.00
CA SER A 275 -2.11 18.94 -5.90
C SER A 275 -1.24 19.70 -6.90
N ALA A 276 0.03 19.93 -6.59
CA ALA A 276 1.02 20.40 -7.55
C ALA A 276 2.38 19.81 -7.24
N ILE A 277 3.03 19.22 -8.23
CA ILE A 277 4.34 18.59 -8.10
C ILE A 277 5.25 19.16 -9.17
N ASN A 278 6.39 19.67 -8.75
CA ASN A 278 7.45 20.19 -9.58
C ASN A 278 8.54 19.13 -9.73
N VAL A 279 9.01 18.96 -10.96
CA VAL A 279 10.17 18.15 -11.29
C VAL A 279 11.19 19.08 -11.95
N VAL A 280 12.39 19.10 -11.39
CA VAL A 280 13.54 19.81 -11.90
C VAL A 280 14.62 18.79 -12.22
N ALA A 281 15.19 18.87 -13.41
CA ALA A 281 16.34 18.07 -13.79
C ALA A 281 17.35 18.92 -14.57
N ASN A 282 18.63 18.66 -14.35
CA ASN A 282 19.72 19.30 -15.06
C ASN A 282 20.88 18.30 -15.25
N PHE A 283 20.94 17.74 -16.45
CA PHE A 283 21.93 16.75 -16.87
C PHE A 283 22.81 17.35 -17.98
N THR A 284 23.96 17.88 -17.57
CA THR A 284 24.91 18.53 -18.48
C THR A 284 25.52 17.56 -19.49
N GLU A 285 25.78 16.31 -19.07
CA GLU A 285 26.41 15.30 -19.93
C GLU A 285 25.54 14.90 -21.14
N SER A 286 24.22 14.94 -20.98
CA SER A 286 23.25 14.63 -22.02
C SER A 286 22.62 15.88 -22.65
N ASN A 287 23.10 17.07 -22.30
CA ASN A 287 22.52 18.36 -22.70
C ASN A 287 21.01 18.42 -22.51
N PHE A 288 20.53 17.92 -21.37
CA PHE A 288 19.12 17.85 -21.05
C PHE A 288 18.81 18.56 -19.73
N SER A 289 17.78 19.40 -19.73
CA SER A 289 17.22 19.94 -18.49
C SER A 289 15.72 20.03 -18.58
N LEU A 290 15.05 19.99 -17.43
CA LEU A 290 13.61 20.19 -17.34
C LEU A 290 13.28 20.97 -16.07
N ASN A 291 12.28 21.83 -16.17
CA ASN A 291 11.61 22.42 -15.02
C ASN A 291 10.14 22.44 -15.36
N THR A 292 9.42 21.45 -14.85
CA THR A 292 8.02 21.25 -15.15
C THR A 292 7.21 21.12 -13.87
N THR A 293 5.97 21.56 -13.92
CA THR A 293 5.01 21.35 -12.85
C THR A 293 3.82 20.61 -13.42
N PHE A 294 3.47 19.49 -12.81
CA PHE A 294 2.23 18.79 -13.10
C PHE A 294 1.25 18.93 -11.93
N GLN A 295 -0.03 19.03 -12.28
CA GLN A 295 -1.14 19.17 -11.36
C GLN A 295 -2.17 18.10 -11.73
N PRO A 296 -2.43 17.12 -10.84
CA PRO A 296 -3.50 16.15 -11.06
C PRO A 296 -4.82 16.83 -11.44
N ARG A 297 -5.47 16.35 -12.49
CA ARG A 297 -6.83 16.74 -12.88
C ARG A 297 -7.68 15.49 -13.06
N GLY A 298 -8.94 15.58 -12.66
CA GLY A 298 -9.87 14.45 -12.73
C GLY A 298 -9.66 13.43 -11.61
N SER A 299 -10.27 12.26 -11.78
CA SER A 299 -10.21 11.18 -10.80
C SER A 299 -8.84 10.51 -10.77
N LEU A 300 -8.41 10.10 -9.59
CA LEU A 300 -7.26 9.22 -9.42
C LEU A 300 -7.64 7.80 -9.84
N LEU A 301 -6.67 7.06 -10.35
CA LEU A 301 -6.78 5.64 -10.66
C LEU A 301 -6.13 4.85 -9.52
N PHE A 302 -6.90 4.01 -8.86
CA PHE A 302 -6.42 3.17 -7.77
C PHE A 302 -6.11 1.77 -8.29
N ASN A 303 -4.83 1.42 -8.44
CA ASN A 303 -4.43 0.10 -8.96
C ASN A 303 -5.04 -1.04 -8.12
N GLY A 304 -5.60 -2.05 -8.77
CA GLY A 304 -6.34 -3.13 -8.08
C GLY A 304 -7.72 -2.71 -7.55
N GLY A 305 -8.23 -1.54 -7.96
CA GLY A 305 -9.55 -1.02 -7.61
C GLY A 305 -9.63 -0.34 -6.25
N SER A 306 -8.74 -0.68 -5.31
CA SER A 306 -8.63 -0.01 -4.00
C SER A 306 -7.31 0.73 -3.80
N GLY A 307 -6.36 0.55 -4.71
CA GLY A 307 -5.00 1.05 -4.55
C GLY A 307 -4.11 0.09 -3.80
N SER A 308 -4.62 -1.12 -3.50
CA SER A 308 -3.86 -2.23 -2.92
C SER A 308 -3.93 -3.42 -3.86
N PHE A 309 -2.78 -3.95 -4.25
CA PHE A 309 -2.69 -5.04 -5.22
C PHE A 309 -1.44 -5.89 -5.00
N TYR A 310 -1.45 -7.10 -5.54
CA TYR A 310 -0.25 -7.93 -5.61
C TYR A 310 0.51 -7.61 -6.89
N TRP A 311 1.77 -7.18 -6.75
CA TRP A 311 2.72 -7.08 -7.86
C TRP A 311 3.61 -8.32 -7.82
N GLY A 312 3.22 -9.33 -8.60
CA GLY A 312 3.74 -10.69 -8.43
C GLY A 312 3.37 -11.24 -7.07
N SER A 313 4.35 -11.77 -6.35
CA SER A 313 4.14 -12.33 -5.01
C SER A 313 4.11 -11.27 -3.89
N PHE A 314 4.39 -10.00 -4.20
CA PHE A 314 4.57 -8.94 -3.20
C PHE A 314 3.35 -8.03 -3.10
N PHE A 315 2.88 -7.79 -1.88
CA PHE A 315 1.82 -6.83 -1.66
C PHE A 315 2.34 -5.41 -1.85
N ASN A 316 1.61 -4.64 -2.66
CA ASN A 316 1.92 -3.28 -3.03
C ASN A 316 0.68 -2.40 -2.88
N ASN A 317 0.93 -1.12 -2.64
CA ASN A 317 -0.06 -0.08 -2.80
C ASN A 317 0.38 0.83 -3.92
N GLY A 318 -0.59 1.37 -4.65
CA GLY A 318 -0.30 2.38 -5.63
C GLY A 318 -1.53 3.03 -6.23
N TRP A 319 -1.34 4.28 -6.62
CA TRP A 319 -2.34 5.07 -7.30
C TRP A 319 -1.67 5.93 -8.36
N ALA A 320 -2.42 6.24 -9.41
CA ALA A 320 -1.99 7.07 -10.49
C ALA A 320 -2.87 8.32 -10.64
N SER A 321 -2.26 9.41 -11.08
CA SER A 321 -2.94 10.55 -11.69
C SER A 321 -2.69 10.49 -13.21
N PRO A 322 -3.57 9.81 -13.97
CA PRO A 322 -3.36 9.54 -15.39
C PRO A 322 -3.64 10.76 -16.29
N THR A 323 -4.28 11.80 -15.75
CA THR A 323 -4.64 13.03 -16.47
C THR A 323 -4.15 14.25 -15.72
N SER A 324 -2.84 14.41 -15.61
CA SER A 324 -2.26 15.59 -14.95
C SER A 324 -2.02 16.71 -15.96
N TYR A 325 -2.46 17.92 -15.61
CA TYR A 325 -2.16 19.14 -16.34
C TYR A 325 -0.69 19.49 -16.14
N ILE A 326 0.08 19.67 -17.21
CA ILE A 326 1.52 19.92 -17.16
C ILE A 326 1.90 21.27 -17.78
N THR A 327 2.81 21.98 -17.12
CA THR A 327 3.39 23.25 -17.59
C THR A 327 4.89 23.27 -17.34
N GLY A 328 5.57 24.23 -17.96
CA GLY A 328 6.99 24.48 -17.75
C GLY A 328 7.79 24.34 -19.05
N THR A 329 9.08 24.08 -18.89
CA THR A 329 10.03 24.07 -19.99
C THR A 329 10.98 22.90 -19.89
N PHE A 330 11.51 22.46 -21.02
CA PHE A 330 12.61 21.52 -21.08
C PHE A 330 13.60 21.96 -22.16
N ASN A 331 14.88 21.66 -21.97
CA ASN A 331 15.93 21.90 -22.93
C ASN A 331 16.47 20.57 -23.44
N ILE A 332 16.62 20.44 -24.75
CA ILE A 332 17.27 19.29 -25.39
C ILE A 332 18.32 19.86 -26.34
N ASN A 333 19.58 19.47 -26.15
CA ASN A 333 20.70 19.85 -27.01
C ASN A 333 20.78 21.38 -27.25
N GLY A 334 20.58 22.16 -26.20
CA GLY A 334 20.64 23.62 -26.25
C GLY A 334 19.36 24.31 -26.72
N THR A 335 18.37 23.57 -27.22
CA THR A 335 17.08 24.13 -27.63
C THR A 335 16.07 24.05 -26.50
N THR A 336 15.55 25.20 -26.06
CA THR A 336 14.50 25.27 -25.03
C THR A 336 13.12 25.15 -25.68
N HIS A 337 12.33 24.22 -25.17
CA HIS A 337 10.95 23.97 -25.54
C HIS A 337 10.03 24.35 -24.38
N VAL A 338 8.89 24.93 -24.73
CA VAL A 338 7.81 25.23 -23.78
C VAL A 338 6.75 24.14 -23.93
N VAL A 339 6.32 23.55 -22.81
CA VAL A 339 5.24 22.57 -22.82
C VAL A 339 3.95 23.25 -23.26
N ASP A 340 3.24 22.67 -24.23
CA ASP A 340 1.89 23.10 -24.61
C ASP A 340 0.87 22.39 -23.72
N PRO A 341 0.33 23.05 -22.68
CA PRO A 341 -0.56 22.39 -21.73
C PRO A 341 -1.88 21.89 -22.33
N LYS A 342 -2.25 22.35 -23.54
CA LYS A 342 -3.49 21.91 -24.21
C LYS A 342 -3.30 20.61 -24.98
N ARG A 343 -2.06 20.24 -25.30
CA ARG A 343 -1.70 19.06 -26.10
C ARG A 343 -0.71 18.16 -25.39
N SER A 344 -0.54 18.34 -24.08
CA SER A 344 0.39 17.56 -23.26
C SER A 344 -0.31 17.08 -21.99
N THR A 345 0.08 15.89 -21.53
CA THR A 345 -0.47 15.25 -20.34
C THR A 345 0.66 14.55 -19.60
N THR A 346 0.51 14.41 -18.29
CA THR A 346 1.40 13.61 -17.46
C THR A 346 0.61 12.48 -16.81
N TRP A 347 1.13 11.27 -16.96
CA TRP A 347 0.79 10.14 -16.10
C TRP A 347 1.76 10.13 -14.92
N TYR A 348 1.24 10.31 -13.71
CA TYR A 348 2.02 10.15 -12.48
C TYR A 348 1.57 8.87 -11.81
N ASP A 349 2.50 7.95 -11.51
CA ASP A 349 2.23 6.76 -10.69
C ASP A 349 3.01 6.86 -9.38
N ARG A 350 2.36 6.51 -8.28
CA ARG A 350 2.97 6.44 -6.95
C ARG A 350 2.74 5.06 -6.38
N GLN A 351 3.83 4.33 -6.13
CA GLN A 351 3.79 2.96 -5.65
C GLN A 351 4.71 2.77 -4.44
N TRP A 352 4.29 1.95 -3.49
CA TRP A 352 5.11 1.50 -2.35
C TRP A 352 4.63 0.12 -1.88
N GLY A 353 5.54 -0.72 -1.38
CA GLY A 353 5.16 -2.08 -1.02
C GLY A 353 6.29 -2.93 -0.45
N GLU A 354 5.99 -4.22 -0.28
CA GLU A 354 6.88 -5.21 0.34
C GLU A 354 8.05 -5.62 -0.55
N GLY A 355 7.96 -5.41 -1.85
CA GLY A 355 8.99 -5.81 -2.80
C GLY A 355 8.59 -5.62 -4.27
N THR A 356 9.54 -5.99 -5.12
CA THR A 356 9.42 -5.96 -6.59
C THR A 356 9.52 -7.40 -7.13
N PRO A 357 8.77 -7.77 -8.19
CA PRO A 357 8.93 -9.04 -8.88
C PRO A 357 10.38 -9.28 -9.28
N THR A 358 10.77 -10.55 -9.38
CA THR A 358 12.15 -10.95 -9.74
C THR A 358 12.23 -11.68 -11.08
N LYS A 359 11.08 -12.04 -11.65
CA LYS A 359 10.98 -12.81 -12.89
C LYS A 359 10.58 -11.96 -14.08
N GLY A 360 10.56 -10.65 -13.95
CA GLY A 360 10.16 -9.77 -15.03
C GLY A 360 8.73 -9.26 -14.90
N TRP A 361 8.47 -8.11 -15.50
CA TRP A 361 7.15 -7.50 -15.59
C TRP A 361 7.01 -6.68 -16.87
N HIS A 362 5.76 -6.40 -17.22
CA HIS A 362 5.37 -5.34 -18.13
C HIS A 362 4.36 -4.46 -17.42
N TRP A 363 4.55 -3.14 -17.53
CA TRP A 363 3.55 -2.16 -17.10
C TRP A 363 3.13 -1.33 -18.31
N VAL A 364 1.82 -1.25 -18.53
CA VAL A 364 1.22 -0.68 -19.74
C VAL A 364 0.15 0.35 -19.34
N PRO A 365 0.54 1.61 -19.07
CA PRO A 365 -0.38 2.72 -18.88
C PRO A 365 -0.94 3.22 -20.21
N ILE A 366 -2.22 2.95 -20.45
CA ILE A 366 -2.94 3.27 -21.69
C ILE A 366 -3.79 4.53 -21.48
N GLN A 367 -3.64 5.50 -22.38
CA GLN A 367 -4.49 6.69 -22.44
C GLN A 367 -5.26 6.71 -23.76
N LEU A 368 -6.56 6.43 -23.71
CA LEU A 368 -7.42 6.41 -24.89
C LEU A 368 -7.99 7.80 -25.22
N GLU A 369 -8.16 8.07 -26.51
CA GLU A 369 -8.70 9.32 -27.07
C GLU A 369 -10.11 9.63 -26.53
N ASN A 370 -10.90 8.59 -26.22
CA ASN A 370 -12.25 8.72 -25.65
C ASN A 370 -12.26 9.03 -24.14
N GLY A 371 -11.10 9.26 -23.52
CA GLY A 371 -10.96 9.64 -22.11
C GLY A 371 -10.80 8.46 -21.14
N ILE A 372 -10.89 7.21 -21.60
CA ILE A 372 -10.61 6.05 -20.77
C ILE A 372 -9.11 5.98 -20.45
N ARG A 373 -8.78 5.60 -19.22
CA ARG A 373 -7.40 5.39 -18.74
C ARG A 373 -7.28 3.98 -18.19
N ILE A 374 -6.22 3.27 -18.54
CA ILE A 374 -6.05 1.86 -18.13
C ILE A 374 -4.65 1.68 -17.60
N SER A 375 -4.51 1.22 -16.35
CA SER A 375 -3.24 0.80 -15.78
C SER A 375 -3.18 -0.72 -15.82
N THR A 376 -2.31 -1.27 -16.67
CA THR A 376 -2.22 -2.72 -16.89
C THR A 376 -0.90 -3.26 -16.37
N TRP A 377 -0.97 -4.32 -15.57
CA TRP A 377 0.18 -5.00 -14.99
C TRP A 377 0.23 -6.44 -15.49
N VAL A 378 1.37 -6.87 -16.03
CA VAL A 378 1.55 -8.23 -16.56
C VAL A 378 2.86 -8.83 -16.09
N LEU A 379 2.79 -10.01 -15.50
CA LEU A 379 3.88 -10.77 -14.90
C LEU A 379 3.86 -12.21 -15.48
N PRO A 380 4.34 -12.40 -16.72
CA PRO A 380 4.10 -13.63 -17.48
C PRO A 380 4.76 -14.87 -16.87
N THR A 381 5.83 -14.68 -16.11
CA THR A 381 6.80 -15.69 -15.63
C THR A 381 6.74 -15.91 -14.12
N GLU A 382 5.85 -15.23 -13.40
CA GLU A 382 5.71 -15.40 -11.94
C GLU A 382 4.84 -16.64 -11.63
N GLU A 383 5.32 -17.52 -10.76
CA GLU A 383 4.61 -18.73 -10.33
C GLU A 383 3.74 -18.48 -9.09
N GLY A 384 2.54 -19.08 -9.05
CA GLY A 384 1.68 -19.04 -7.85
C GLY A 384 1.05 -17.68 -7.51
N ALA A 385 1.25 -16.66 -8.35
CA ALA A 385 0.77 -15.29 -8.14
C ALA A 385 -0.25 -14.85 -9.20
N LEU A 386 -0.90 -13.70 -8.95
CA LEU A 386 -1.72 -13.03 -9.95
C LEU A 386 -0.83 -12.61 -11.13
N LYS A 387 -1.09 -13.17 -12.31
CA LYS A 387 -0.22 -13.00 -13.48
C LYS A 387 -0.50 -11.73 -14.27
N ALA A 388 -1.74 -11.25 -14.27
CA ALA A 388 -2.07 -10.01 -14.96
C ALA A 388 -3.40 -9.45 -14.46
N PHE A 389 -3.51 -8.13 -14.42
CA PHE A 389 -4.75 -7.41 -14.19
C PHE A 389 -4.65 -6.01 -14.80
N ALA A 390 -5.79 -5.36 -14.98
CA ALA A 390 -5.82 -3.94 -15.25
C ALA A 390 -6.87 -3.23 -14.38
N THR A 391 -6.62 -1.95 -14.10
CA THR A 391 -7.64 -1.05 -13.57
C THR A 391 -8.00 -0.04 -14.64
N VAL A 392 -9.29 0.04 -14.96
CA VAL A 392 -9.86 0.93 -15.96
C VAL A 392 -10.52 2.08 -15.22
N LEU A 393 -10.17 3.31 -15.57
CA LEU A 393 -10.82 4.54 -15.11
C LEU A 393 -11.56 5.18 -16.28
N TYR A 394 -12.87 5.38 -16.09
CA TYR A 394 -13.76 5.99 -17.07
C TYR A 394 -13.85 7.51 -16.89
N PRO A 395 -14.23 8.26 -17.95
CA PRO A 395 -14.38 9.72 -17.88
C PRO A 395 -15.33 10.24 -16.81
N ASN A 396 -16.32 9.43 -16.41
CA ASN A 396 -17.27 9.77 -15.35
C ASN A 396 -16.74 9.50 -13.93
N GLY A 397 -15.49 9.05 -13.79
CA GLY A 397 -14.85 8.71 -12.51
C GLY A 397 -15.13 7.29 -12.00
N HIS A 398 -15.95 6.50 -12.70
CA HIS A 398 -16.10 5.08 -12.40
C HIS A 398 -14.80 4.33 -12.67
N GLN A 399 -14.45 3.39 -11.80
CA GLN A 399 -13.31 2.50 -12.02
C GLN A 399 -13.68 1.04 -11.80
N GLU A 400 -13.08 0.16 -12.58
CA GLU A 400 -13.25 -1.29 -12.45
C GLU A 400 -11.92 -2.02 -12.65
N VAL A 401 -11.83 -3.20 -12.05
CA VAL A 401 -10.70 -4.11 -12.25
C VAL A 401 -11.13 -5.17 -13.25
N VAL A 402 -10.33 -5.35 -14.28
CA VAL A 402 -10.59 -6.33 -15.35
C VAL A 402 -9.45 -7.33 -15.43
N SER A 403 -9.80 -8.58 -15.70
CA SER A 403 -8.83 -9.64 -15.97
C SER A 403 -8.13 -9.39 -17.31
N VAL A 404 -6.83 -9.64 -17.34
CA VAL A 404 -5.99 -9.49 -18.53
C VAL A 404 -5.38 -10.84 -18.90
N ASN A 405 -5.29 -11.14 -20.19
CA ASN A 405 -4.55 -12.29 -20.65
C ASN A 405 -3.05 -12.06 -20.41
N PRO A 406 -2.36 -12.89 -19.61
CA PRO A 406 -0.94 -12.73 -19.37
C PRO A 406 -0.08 -12.97 -20.63
N ASP A 407 -0.61 -13.63 -21.66
CA ASP A 407 0.03 -13.71 -22.98
C ASP A 407 -0.23 -12.43 -23.78
N ILE A 408 0.71 -11.48 -23.69
CA ILE A 408 0.66 -10.18 -24.37
C ILE A 408 1.27 -10.19 -25.78
N LYS A 409 1.59 -11.37 -26.33
CA LYS A 409 2.08 -11.58 -27.71
C LYS A 409 3.14 -10.55 -28.15
N PRO A 410 4.30 -10.47 -27.45
CA PRO A 410 5.34 -9.53 -27.80
C PRO A 410 5.88 -9.81 -29.22
N SER A 411 6.17 -8.76 -29.97
CA SER A 411 6.71 -8.81 -31.34
C SER A 411 7.63 -7.62 -31.62
N ASP A 412 8.25 -7.60 -32.81
CA ASP A 412 9.22 -6.58 -33.19
C ASP A 412 10.40 -6.50 -32.21
N SER A 413 11.15 -7.60 -32.11
CA SER A 413 12.26 -7.72 -31.18
C SER A 413 13.49 -6.90 -31.61
N TRP A 414 14.17 -6.34 -30.62
CA TRP A 414 15.46 -5.66 -30.77
C TRP A 414 16.40 -6.14 -29.68
N VAL A 415 17.62 -6.53 -30.08
CA VAL A 415 18.68 -6.85 -29.12
C VAL A 415 19.50 -5.58 -28.88
N SER A 416 19.53 -5.11 -27.63
CA SER A 416 20.33 -3.96 -27.27
C SER A 416 21.82 -4.26 -27.43
N PRO A 417 22.58 -3.47 -28.21
CA PRO A 417 24.03 -3.62 -28.29
C PRO A 417 24.74 -3.21 -26.98
N ASN A 418 24.05 -2.51 -26.07
CA ASN A 418 24.63 -2.03 -24.81
C ASN A 418 24.51 -3.08 -23.70
N THR A 419 23.36 -3.76 -23.60
CA THR A 419 23.05 -4.69 -22.50
C THR A 419 22.91 -6.13 -22.95
N ASN A 420 22.89 -6.38 -24.26
CA ASN A 420 22.59 -7.67 -24.88
C ASN A 420 21.21 -8.24 -24.49
N ARG A 421 20.29 -7.40 -23.99
CA ARG A 421 18.91 -7.79 -23.69
C ARG A 421 18.03 -7.65 -24.92
N THR A 422 17.05 -8.54 -25.04
CA THR A 422 15.99 -8.45 -26.05
C THR A 422 14.82 -7.66 -25.50
N TRP A 423 14.45 -6.61 -26.22
CA TRP A 423 13.30 -5.75 -25.97
C TRP A 423 12.31 -5.89 -27.14
N PHE A 424 11.05 -5.58 -26.92
CA PHE A 424 10.00 -5.71 -27.95
C PHE A 424 9.32 -4.37 -28.20
N GLY A 425 9.04 -4.07 -29.47
CA GLY A 425 8.41 -2.82 -29.88
C GLY A 425 6.89 -2.85 -29.88
N SER A 426 6.30 -4.05 -29.89
CA SER A 426 4.87 -4.26 -30.07
C SER A 426 4.30 -5.32 -29.15
N PHE A 427 3.08 -5.06 -28.66
CA PHE A 427 2.34 -5.92 -27.71
C PHE A 427 0.85 -5.95 -28.03
N GLU A 428 0.17 -7.03 -27.72
CA GLU A 428 -1.28 -7.15 -27.78
C GLU A 428 -1.85 -7.46 -26.38
N VAL A 429 -2.56 -6.50 -25.80
CA VAL A 429 -3.20 -6.66 -24.48
C VAL A 429 -4.66 -7.06 -24.68
N SER A 430 -5.01 -8.26 -24.24
CA SER A 430 -6.39 -8.78 -24.29
C SER A 430 -7.04 -8.72 -22.91
N PHE A 431 -8.24 -8.14 -22.82
CA PHE A 431 -8.99 -8.01 -21.56
C PHE A 431 -10.10 -9.05 -21.52
N LEU A 432 -10.00 -10.02 -20.60
CA LEU A 432 -10.78 -11.26 -20.63
C LEU A 432 -12.23 -11.08 -20.15
N ASP A 433 -12.44 -10.20 -19.17
CA ASP A 433 -13.78 -9.91 -18.65
C ASP A 433 -14.57 -8.98 -19.57
N GLU A 434 -13.90 -8.44 -20.60
CA GLU A 434 -14.45 -7.41 -21.47
C GLU A 434 -14.62 -7.91 -22.90
N TYR A 435 -15.88 -8.20 -23.25
CA TYR A 435 -16.24 -8.73 -24.56
C TYR A 435 -15.65 -7.86 -25.69
N ASN A 436 -14.90 -8.51 -26.59
CA ASN A 436 -14.23 -7.87 -27.73
C ASN A 436 -13.29 -6.70 -27.36
N SER A 437 -12.49 -6.84 -26.29
CA SER A 437 -11.50 -5.84 -25.88
C SER A 437 -10.08 -6.34 -26.09
N VAL A 438 -9.44 -5.83 -27.14
CA VAL A 438 -8.04 -6.12 -27.49
C VAL A 438 -7.39 -4.82 -27.96
N ILE A 439 -6.32 -4.41 -27.28
CA ILE A 439 -5.60 -3.18 -27.60
C ILE A 439 -4.15 -3.55 -27.93
N ARG A 440 -3.69 -3.13 -29.11
CA ARG A 440 -2.30 -3.24 -29.54
C ARG A 440 -1.53 -2.00 -29.17
N ALA A 441 -0.36 -2.18 -28.58
CA ALA A 441 0.63 -1.15 -28.34
C ALA A 441 1.74 -1.29 -29.39
N VAL A 442 2.06 -0.22 -30.11
CA VAL A 442 3.10 -0.21 -31.14
C VAL A 442 3.99 1.01 -30.94
N SER A 443 5.29 0.78 -30.81
CA SER A 443 6.27 1.86 -30.79
C SER A 443 6.37 2.49 -32.19
N PRO A 444 6.41 3.83 -32.33
CA PRO A 444 6.38 4.49 -33.64
C PRO A 444 7.52 4.14 -34.62
N ASP A 445 8.64 3.58 -34.11
CA ASP A 445 9.83 3.28 -34.90
C ASP A 445 10.41 1.89 -34.54
N VAL A 446 9.61 0.84 -34.76
CA VAL A 446 10.00 -0.56 -34.46
C VAL A 446 11.17 -1.08 -35.31
N ASN A 447 11.43 -0.48 -36.48
CA ASN A 447 12.38 -1.02 -37.46
C ASN A 447 13.78 -0.40 -37.35
N THR A 448 13.93 0.79 -36.78
CA THR A 448 15.20 1.53 -36.85
C THR A 448 15.79 1.92 -35.49
N ARG A 449 15.12 1.64 -34.35
CA ARG A 449 15.48 2.29 -33.08
C ARG A 449 15.52 1.51 -31.77
N LYS A 450 16.37 2.09 -30.93
CA LYS A 450 16.59 1.90 -29.50
C LYS A 450 15.29 2.22 -28.76
N PHE A 451 14.62 1.19 -28.26
CA PHE A 451 13.60 1.35 -27.23
C PHE A 451 14.20 2.06 -26.03
N GLY A 452 13.40 2.72 -25.20
CA GLY A 452 13.90 3.63 -24.16
C GLY A 452 14.59 2.92 -22.99
N GLU A 453 15.70 2.25 -23.29
CA GLU A 453 16.49 1.44 -22.39
C GLU A 453 17.20 2.34 -21.38
N ALA A 454 16.87 2.11 -20.12
CA ALA A 454 17.60 2.58 -18.97
C ALA A 454 18.49 1.45 -18.46
N SER A 455 19.80 1.68 -18.37
CA SER A 455 20.76 0.70 -17.87
C SER A 455 21.56 1.27 -16.70
N PHE A 456 21.62 0.51 -15.61
CA PHE A 456 22.30 0.82 -14.35
C PHE A 456 23.46 -0.14 -14.11
N GLY A 457 24.19 -0.48 -15.19
CA GLY A 457 25.23 -1.50 -15.20
C GLY A 457 24.75 -2.83 -15.79
N ALA A 458 25.68 -3.78 -15.96
CA ALA A 458 25.47 -4.99 -16.76
C ALA A 458 24.30 -5.90 -16.29
N SER A 459 23.90 -5.82 -15.01
CA SER A 459 22.85 -6.68 -14.43
C SER A 459 21.46 -6.03 -14.37
N SER A 460 21.35 -4.70 -14.52
CA SER A 460 20.12 -3.95 -14.22
C SER A 460 19.76 -3.03 -15.37
N ALA A 461 18.82 -3.45 -16.21
CA ALA A 461 18.27 -2.60 -17.26
C ALA A 461 16.77 -2.85 -17.43
N PHE A 462 16.01 -1.79 -17.65
CA PHE A 462 14.60 -1.80 -18.03
C PHE A 462 14.41 -0.94 -19.27
N CYS A 463 13.24 -1.01 -19.88
CA CYS A 463 12.95 -0.26 -21.07
C CYS A 463 11.58 0.40 -21.01
N ASP A 464 11.56 1.73 -21.11
CA ASP A 464 10.32 2.51 -21.22
C ASP A 464 10.15 3.00 -22.65
N SER A 465 9.14 2.51 -23.34
CA SER A 465 8.89 2.88 -24.73
C SER A 465 7.59 3.64 -24.87
N PHE A 466 7.64 4.81 -25.50
CA PHE A 466 6.42 5.47 -25.96
C PHE A 466 5.72 4.56 -26.98
N ALA A 467 4.42 4.35 -26.77
CA ALA A 467 3.60 3.51 -27.62
C ALA A 467 2.34 4.25 -28.08
N LEU A 468 1.98 4.00 -29.34
CA LEU A 468 0.65 4.31 -29.87
C LEU A 468 -0.24 3.09 -29.69
N TYR A 469 -1.47 3.32 -29.24
CA TYR A 469 -2.44 2.28 -28.99
C TYR A 469 -3.53 2.30 -30.04
N SER A 470 -3.94 1.12 -30.50
CA SER A 470 -5.11 0.95 -31.37
C SER A 470 -5.76 -0.41 -31.15
N GLY A 471 -7.06 -0.50 -31.34
CA GLY A 471 -7.78 -1.77 -31.20
C GLY A 471 -9.25 -1.57 -30.89
N THR A 472 -9.79 -2.43 -30.04
CA THR A 472 -11.18 -2.39 -29.58
C THR A 472 -11.29 -2.39 -28.06
N TRP A 473 -12.28 -1.69 -27.54
CA TRP A 473 -12.69 -1.69 -26.14
C TRP A 473 -14.21 -1.84 -26.06
N LYS A 474 -14.71 -2.89 -25.43
CA LYS A 474 -16.14 -3.24 -25.35
C LYS A 474 -16.81 -3.25 -26.74
N GLY A 475 -16.07 -3.70 -27.77
CA GLY A 475 -16.52 -3.75 -29.17
C GLY A 475 -16.39 -2.44 -29.96
N GLU A 476 -16.05 -1.32 -29.33
CA GLU A 476 -15.84 -0.04 -30.01
C GLU A 476 -14.38 0.14 -30.42
N SER A 477 -14.13 0.75 -31.59
CA SER A 477 -12.77 1.07 -32.01
C SER A 477 -12.18 2.18 -31.15
N VAL A 478 -10.96 1.95 -30.65
CA VAL A 478 -10.24 2.91 -29.81
C VAL A 478 -8.84 3.16 -30.35
N ARG A 479 -8.34 4.36 -30.07
CA ARG A 479 -6.95 4.76 -30.27
C ARG A 479 -6.44 5.50 -29.04
N GLY A 480 -5.14 5.57 -28.88
CA GLY A 480 -4.53 6.22 -27.74
C GLY A 480 -3.01 6.31 -27.80
N TRP A 481 -2.43 6.71 -26.68
CA TRP A 481 -1.00 6.82 -26.47
C TRP A 481 -0.65 6.42 -25.03
N GLY A 482 0.63 6.26 -24.74
CA GLY A 482 1.09 5.89 -23.41
C GLY A 482 2.51 5.35 -23.45
N LEU A 483 2.81 4.46 -22.52
CA LEU A 483 4.12 3.85 -22.36
C LEU A 483 3.98 2.33 -22.25
N VAL A 484 5.02 1.61 -22.63
CA VAL A 484 5.26 0.23 -22.21
C VAL A 484 6.58 0.20 -21.46
N GLU A 485 6.50 -0.06 -20.16
CA GLU A 485 7.67 -0.42 -19.36
C GLU A 485 7.87 -1.93 -19.45
N GLN A 486 9.11 -2.34 -19.69
CA GLN A 486 9.54 -3.72 -19.80
C GLN A 486 10.70 -3.97 -18.85
N TRP A 487 10.60 -5.03 -18.07
CA TRP A 487 11.74 -5.68 -17.44
C TRP A 487 11.60 -7.18 -17.71
N PRO A 488 12.21 -7.74 -18.76
CA PRO A 488 12.06 -9.14 -19.09
C PRO A 488 12.85 -10.01 -18.11
N ALA A 489 12.31 -11.19 -17.81
CA ALA A 489 13.09 -12.27 -17.20
C ALA A 489 14.34 -12.51 -18.05
N SER A 490 15.50 -12.54 -17.40
CA SER A 490 16.76 -12.98 -18.02
C SER A 490 16.72 -14.43 -18.41
#